data_AF-A0A4Y2W6M7-F1
#
_entry.id   AF-A0A4Y2W6M7-F1
#
_cell.length_a   1.000
_cell.length_b   1.000
_cell.length_c   1.000
_cell.angle_alpha   90.00
_cell.angle_beta   90.00
_cell.angle_gamma   90.00
#
_symmetry.space_group_name_H-M   'P 1'
#
loop_
_entity.id
_entity.type
_entity.pdbx_description
1 polymer ?
#
loop_
_entity_poly.entity_id
_entity_poly.type
_entity_poly.pdbx_seq_one_letter_code
_entity_poly.pdbx_strand_id
1 'polypeptide(L)'
;IERILLYGAQSWENNITSRQQRLLNSIQKKFLLNITGAYSTTPSAALQVIEGITSLHIKAQMESILVRLGRLRRDCNLEGSGILYHDFHQPNSSIIIHPAQFDLEDRVSIVCDPLPPPEAIYIDGSHLEGKTGYSFCVIQNNVQIHQWTVKLSPY
;
A
#
# COMPACT_ATOMS: atom_id res chain seq x y z
N ILE A 1 -8.61 4.97 11.86
CA ILE A 1 -8.28 4.20 13.09
C ILE A 1 -6.79 3.95 13.21
N GLU A 2 -6.11 3.57 12.12
CA GLU A 2 -4.64 3.42 12.10
C GLU A 2 -3.89 4.61 12.71
N ARG A 3 -4.10 5.84 12.21
CA ARG A 3 -3.44 7.05 12.74
C ARG A 3 -3.69 7.30 14.23
N ILE A 4 -4.88 6.96 14.73
CA ILE A 4 -5.24 7.14 16.15
C ILE A 4 -4.44 6.17 17.02
N LEU A 5 -4.30 4.92 16.57
CA LEU A 5 -3.53 3.90 17.28
C LEU A 5 -2.03 4.21 17.25
N LEU A 6 -1.52 4.72 16.11
CA LEU A 6 -0.11 5.06 15.93
C LEU A 6 0.33 6.31 16.70
N TYR A 7 -0.56 7.31 16.89
CA TYR A 7 -0.24 8.53 17.63
C TYR A 7 0.27 8.26 19.06
N GLY A 8 -0.27 7.22 19.71
CA GLY A 8 0.14 6.80 21.04
C GLY A 8 1.36 5.87 21.09
N ALA A 9 1.83 5.34 19.95
CA ALA A 9 2.86 4.29 19.91
C ALA A 9 4.11 4.70 20.70
N GLN A 10 4.57 5.94 20.55
CA GLN A 10 5.69 6.52 21.30
C GLN A 10 5.62 6.34 22.83
N SER A 11 4.43 6.22 23.41
CA SER A 11 4.22 6.15 24.86
C SER A 11 4.23 4.73 25.42
N TRP A 12 3.81 3.73 24.63
CA TRP A 12 3.64 2.35 25.10
C TRP A 12 4.48 1.33 24.34
N GLU A 13 5.25 1.77 23.36
CA GLU A 13 6.00 0.91 22.44
C GLU A 13 7.50 0.97 22.67
N ASN A 14 7.91 0.98 23.93
CA ASN A 14 9.25 0.54 24.29
C ASN A 14 9.20 -0.99 24.38
N ASN A 15 9.33 -1.65 23.23
CA ASN A 15 9.20 -3.09 22.97
C ASN A 15 7.75 -3.62 22.98
N ILE A 16 7.20 -3.88 21.79
CA ILE A 16 5.89 -4.56 21.64
C ILE A 16 5.98 -5.97 22.22
N THR A 17 5.17 -6.23 23.25
CA THR A 17 4.99 -7.58 23.78
C THR A 17 4.16 -8.43 22.82
N SER A 18 4.34 -9.76 22.87
CA SER A 18 3.54 -10.71 22.08
C SER A 18 2.02 -10.54 22.31
N ARG A 19 1.62 -10.13 23.51
CA ARG A 19 0.22 -9.80 23.83
C ARG A 19 -0.27 -8.56 23.08
N GLN A 20 0.50 -7.47 23.07
CA GLN A 20 0.17 -6.26 22.32
C GLN A 20 0.12 -6.54 20.81
N GLN A 21 1.07 -7.32 20.28
CA GLN A 21 1.07 -7.72 18.88
C GLN A 21 -0.21 -8.47 18.48
N ARG A 22 -0.64 -9.45 19.30
CA ARG A 22 -1.89 -10.19 19.08
C ARG A 22 -3.11 -9.27 19.11
N LEU A 23 -3.14 -8.31 20.03
CA LEU A 23 -4.22 -7.32 20.13
C LEU A 23 -4.29 -6.44 18.88
N LEU A 24 -3.15 -5.89 18.43
CA LEU A 24 -3.07 -5.05 17.23
C LEU A 24 -3.47 -5.83 15.97
N ASN A 25 -3.03 -7.09 15.86
CA ASN A 25 -3.43 -7.96 14.75
C ASN A 25 -4.93 -8.29 14.78
N SER A 26 -5.52 -8.47 15.97
CA SER A 26 -6.96 -8.68 16.12
C SER A 26 -7.77 -7.44 15.71
N ILE A 27 -7.32 -6.26 16.11
CA ILE A 27 -7.92 -4.98 15.71
C ILE A 27 -7.84 -4.82 14.20
N GLN A 28 -6.65 -4.98 13.61
CA GLN A 28 -6.45 -4.86 12.16
C GLN A 28 -7.27 -5.89 11.36
N LYS A 29 -7.33 -7.15 11.83
CA LYS A 29 -8.08 -8.22 11.15
C LYS A 29 -9.55 -7.87 10.96
N LYS A 30 -10.20 -7.22 11.95
CA LYS A 30 -11.60 -6.81 11.83
C LYS A 30 -11.82 -5.87 10.64
N PHE A 31 -10.90 -4.93 10.42
CA PHE A 31 -10.99 -4.03 9.27
C PHE A 31 -10.72 -4.75 7.95
N LEU A 32 -9.69 -5.61 7.91
CA LEU A 32 -9.36 -6.38 6.72
C LEU A 32 -10.53 -7.26 6.28
N LEU A 33 -11.17 -7.98 7.21
CA LEU A 33 -12.34 -8.81 6.88
C LEU A 33 -13.52 -8.00 6.35
N ASN A 34 -13.75 -6.80 6.89
CA ASN A 34 -14.81 -5.92 6.41
C ASN A 34 -14.55 -5.39 5.00
N ILE A 35 -13.28 -5.15 4.64
CA ILE A 35 -12.88 -4.66 3.32
C ILE A 35 -12.91 -5.80 2.29
N THR A 36 -12.33 -6.95 2.63
CA THR A 36 -12.16 -8.06 1.68
C THR A 36 -13.41 -8.93 1.54
N GLY A 37 -14.33 -8.87 2.51
CA GLY A 37 -15.46 -9.81 2.58
C GLY A 37 -15.05 -11.27 2.81
N ALA A 38 -13.79 -11.52 3.21
CA ALA A 38 -13.27 -12.86 3.41
C ALA A 38 -13.90 -13.54 4.65
N TYR A 39 -13.78 -14.88 4.70
CA TYR A 39 -14.20 -15.65 5.87
C TYR A 39 -13.40 -15.27 7.12
N SER A 40 -14.06 -15.33 8.29
CA SER A 40 -13.42 -15.02 9.58
C SER A 40 -12.22 -15.92 9.90
N THR A 41 -12.20 -17.13 9.33
CA THR A 41 -11.12 -18.12 9.46
C THR A 41 -9.93 -17.85 8.55
N THR A 42 -10.02 -16.91 7.60
CA THR A 42 -8.89 -16.57 6.72
C THR A 42 -7.69 -16.10 7.54
N PRO A 43 -6.47 -16.62 7.29
CA PRO A 43 -5.27 -16.21 8.01
C PRO A 43 -4.97 -14.71 7.87
N SER A 44 -4.58 -14.04 8.96
CA SER A 44 -4.28 -12.59 8.93
C SER A 44 -3.11 -12.25 8.00
N ALA A 45 -2.10 -13.12 7.93
CA ALA A 45 -0.96 -12.94 7.04
C ALA A 45 -1.40 -12.96 5.56
N ALA A 46 -2.31 -13.87 5.19
CA ALA A 46 -2.86 -13.92 3.83
C ALA A 46 -3.64 -12.65 3.50
N LEU A 47 -4.48 -12.16 4.42
CA LEU A 47 -5.20 -10.90 4.24
C LEU A 47 -4.26 -9.71 4.05
N GLN A 48 -3.19 -9.62 4.83
CA GLN A 48 -2.21 -8.54 4.71
C GLN A 48 -1.46 -8.56 3.37
N VAL A 49 -1.10 -9.75 2.88
CA VAL A 49 -0.42 -9.91 1.58
C VAL A 49 -1.34 -9.54 0.43
N ILE A 50 -2.60 -10.01 0.45
CA ILE A 50 -3.58 -9.72 -0.61
C ILE A 50 -3.88 -8.22 -0.68
N GLU A 51 -4.05 -7.58 0.47
CA GLU A 51 -4.35 -6.14 0.55
C GLU A 51 -3.11 -5.25 0.37
N GLY A 52 -1.90 -5.82 0.40
CA GLY A 52 -0.65 -5.05 0.41
C GLY A 52 -0.48 -4.16 1.66
N ILE A 53 -1.16 -4.49 2.76
CA ILE A 53 -1.17 -3.66 3.98
C ILE A 53 -0.17 -4.18 5.01
N THR A 54 0.80 -3.34 5.37
CA THR A 54 1.74 -3.64 6.46
C THR A 54 1.02 -3.83 7.79
N SER A 55 1.50 -4.77 8.61
CA SER A 55 0.97 -5.02 9.94
C SER A 55 1.05 -3.78 10.84
N LEU A 56 0.00 -3.56 11.65
CA LEU A 56 -0.11 -2.41 12.54
C LEU A 56 0.98 -2.38 13.62
N HIS A 57 1.43 -3.54 14.10
CA HIS A 57 2.52 -3.61 15.08
C HIS A 57 3.86 -3.17 14.48
N ILE A 58 4.13 -3.49 13.21
CA ILE A 58 5.33 -3.02 12.50
C ILE A 58 5.26 -1.50 12.32
N LYS A 59 4.11 -0.97 11.89
CA LYS A 59 3.92 0.47 11.75
C LYS A 59 4.09 1.21 13.08
N ALA A 60 3.55 0.66 14.17
CA ALA A 60 3.77 1.21 15.51
C ALA A 60 5.27 1.30 15.81
N GLN A 61 5.99 0.18 15.62
CA GLN A 61 7.43 0.09 15.82
C GLN A 61 8.24 1.11 15.04
N MET A 62 7.90 1.31 13.77
CA MET A 62 8.52 2.34 12.96
C MET A 62 8.25 3.74 13.53
N GLU A 63 7.01 4.05 13.92
CA GLU A 63 6.65 5.37 14.47
C GLU A 63 7.37 5.67 15.80
N SER A 64 7.47 4.71 16.73
CA SER A 64 8.23 4.92 17.97
C SER A 64 9.71 5.16 17.70
N ILE A 65 10.30 4.41 16.75
CA ILE A 65 11.70 4.60 16.34
C ILE A 65 11.90 6.00 15.74
N LEU A 66 11.02 6.41 14.82
CA LEU A 66 11.08 7.72 14.17
C LEU A 66 10.95 8.86 15.19
N VAL A 67 10.02 8.74 16.14
CA VAL A 67 9.85 9.72 17.22
C VAL A 67 11.08 9.73 18.12
N ARG A 68 11.61 8.56 18.49
CA ARG A 68 12.77 8.46 19.39
C ARG A 68 14.03 9.05 18.77
N LEU A 69 14.34 8.72 17.53
CA LEU A 69 15.53 9.22 16.82
C LEU A 69 15.36 10.67 16.41
N GLY A 70 14.24 11.02 15.76
CA GLY A 70 14.04 12.34 15.17
C GLY A 70 13.63 13.42 16.17
N ARG A 71 12.62 13.16 17.01
CA ARG A 71 12.09 14.17 17.94
C ARG A 71 12.83 14.19 19.26
N LEU A 72 13.15 13.01 19.79
CA LEU A 72 13.74 12.88 21.13
C LEU A 72 15.27 12.77 21.09
N ARG A 73 15.88 12.64 19.90
CA ARG A 73 17.33 12.55 19.68
C ARG A 73 18.00 11.54 20.62
N ARG A 74 17.39 10.35 20.71
CA ARG A 74 17.85 9.26 21.57
C ARG A 74 18.18 8.04 20.75
N ASP A 75 19.24 7.37 21.15
CA ASP A 75 19.64 6.10 20.58
C ASP A 75 18.60 5.02 20.82
N CYS A 76 18.67 4.03 19.95
CA CYS A 76 17.61 3.10 19.69
C CYS A 76 18.18 1.70 19.50
N ASN A 77 17.51 0.68 20.02
CA ASN A 77 17.86 -0.70 19.72
C ASN A 77 16.68 -1.32 18.97
N LEU A 78 16.95 -1.81 17.77
CA LEU A 78 16.02 -2.52 16.91
C LEU A 78 16.56 -3.93 16.71
N GLU A 79 15.89 -4.93 17.26
CA GLU A 79 16.22 -6.36 17.07
C GLU A 79 17.70 -6.72 17.33
N GLY A 80 18.35 -6.03 18.28
CA GLY A 80 19.76 -6.24 18.63
C GLY A 80 20.73 -5.32 17.88
N SER A 81 20.27 -4.58 16.87
CA SER A 81 21.04 -3.53 16.21
C SER A 81 20.84 -2.19 16.93
N GLY A 82 21.94 -1.63 17.43
CA GLY A 82 21.97 -0.24 17.88
C GLY A 82 21.84 0.72 16.70
N ILE A 83 20.94 1.68 16.79
CA ILE A 83 20.77 2.79 15.86
C ILE A 83 21.07 4.06 16.65
N LEU A 84 22.14 4.75 16.26
CA LEU A 84 22.51 6.02 16.84
C LEU A 84 21.64 7.14 16.24
N TYR A 85 21.21 8.08 17.07
CA TYR A 85 20.40 9.19 16.56
C TYR A 85 21.20 10.12 15.63
N HIS A 86 22.53 10.16 15.77
CA HIS A 86 23.42 10.96 14.93
C HIS A 86 23.45 10.49 13.47
N ASP A 87 23.27 9.18 13.24
CA ASP A 87 23.26 8.60 11.91
C ASP A 87 21.87 8.66 11.26
N PHE A 88 20.85 9.04 12.05
CA PHE A 88 19.48 9.15 11.57
C PHE A 88 19.28 10.46 10.81
N HIS A 89 19.24 10.36 9.49
CA HIS A 89 18.72 11.42 8.63
C HIS A 89 17.20 11.39 8.66
N GLN A 90 16.60 12.37 9.34
CA GLN A 90 15.16 12.54 9.32
C GLN A 90 14.72 12.73 7.85
N PRO A 91 13.75 11.95 7.36
CA PRO A 91 13.16 12.22 6.06
C PRO A 91 12.68 13.66 6.07
N ASN A 92 13.00 14.43 5.02
CA ASN A 92 12.39 15.74 4.84
C ASN A 92 10.89 15.54 4.97
N SER A 93 10.27 16.16 5.99
CA SER A 93 8.84 16.06 6.16
C SER A 93 8.23 16.42 4.82
N SER A 94 7.43 15.51 4.26
CA SER A 94 6.52 15.88 3.19
C SER A 94 5.85 17.16 3.67
N ILE A 95 6.04 18.22 2.87
CA ILE A 95 5.73 19.61 3.17
C ILE A 95 4.51 19.65 4.10
N ILE A 96 4.69 20.09 5.35
CA ILE A 96 3.58 20.30 6.28
C ILE A 96 2.87 21.55 5.78
N ILE A 97 2.02 21.37 4.78
CA ILE A 97 1.06 22.38 4.38
C ILE A 97 0.06 22.40 5.53
N HIS A 98 -0.05 23.54 6.22
CA HIS A 98 -1.08 23.72 7.24
C HIS A 98 -2.45 23.38 6.62
N PRO A 99 -3.39 22.71 7.32
CA PRO A 99 -4.67 22.33 6.72
C PRO A 99 -5.45 23.50 6.10
N ALA A 100 -5.29 24.71 6.62
CA ALA A 100 -5.87 25.93 6.04
C ALA A 100 -5.06 26.55 4.88
N GLN A 101 -3.82 26.12 4.68
CA GLN A 101 -2.98 26.43 3.52
C GLN A 101 -3.01 25.29 2.49
N PHE A 102 -3.75 24.21 2.78
CA PHE A 102 -3.95 23.09 1.87
C PHE A 102 -4.95 23.54 0.80
N ASP A 103 -4.43 24.32 -0.14
CA ASP A 103 -5.19 24.70 -1.31
C ASP A 103 -5.34 23.47 -2.21
N LEU A 104 -6.56 22.98 -2.30
CA LEU A 104 -6.91 21.82 -3.13
C LEU A 104 -6.94 22.22 -4.60
N GLU A 105 -7.11 23.52 -4.91
CA GLU A 105 -7.28 24.02 -6.29
C GLU A 105 -5.98 23.98 -7.08
N ASP A 106 -4.83 24.27 -6.47
CA ASP A 106 -3.55 24.41 -7.19
C ASP A 106 -2.73 23.11 -7.33
N ARG A 107 -3.17 22.01 -6.71
CA ARG A 107 -2.47 20.70 -6.80
C ARG A 107 -3.30 19.56 -7.35
N VAL A 108 -4.63 19.69 -7.35
CA VAL A 108 -5.49 18.84 -8.17
C VAL A 108 -5.79 19.60 -9.45
N SER A 109 -4.76 19.73 -10.27
CA SER A 109 -4.99 19.89 -11.70
C SER A 109 -5.71 18.63 -12.16
N ILE A 110 -7.04 18.71 -12.33
CA ILE A 110 -7.75 17.93 -13.35
C ILE A 110 -7.47 18.58 -14.72
N VAL A 111 -6.26 19.08 -14.94
CA VAL A 111 -5.74 19.12 -16.30
C VAL A 111 -5.34 17.68 -16.55
N CYS A 112 -6.31 16.90 -17.04
CA CYS A 112 -5.94 16.03 -18.14
C CYS A 112 -5.29 16.97 -19.15
N ASP A 113 -3.96 16.98 -19.23
CA ASP A 113 -3.31 17.23 -20.51
C ASP A 113 -4.20 16.52 -21.53
N PRO A 114 -4.74 17.20 -22.56
CA PRO A 114 -5.77 16.63 -23.43
C PRO A 114 -5.32 15.22 -23.74
N LEU A 115 -6.02 14.26 -23.11
CA LEU A 115 -5.53 12.90 -23.04
C LEU A 115 -5.28 12.54 -24.49
N PRO A 116 -4.06 12.07 -24.86
CA PRO A 116 -3.88 11.54 -26.20
C PRO A 116 -5.08 10.61 -26.42
N PRO A 117 -5.79 10.80 -27.54
CA PRO A 117 -7.17 10.32 -27.70
C PRO A 117 -7.29 8.90 -27.14
N PRO A 118 -8.31 8.62 -26.30
CA PRO A 118 -8.32 7.47 -25.41
C PRO A 118 -7.95 6.21 -26.16
N GLU A 119 -6.73 5.72 -25.95
CA GLU A 119 -6.30 4.43 -26.44
C GLU A 119 -6.96 3.37 -25.57
N ALA A 120 -7.95 2.70 -26.13
CA ALA A 120 -8.62 1.57 -25.50
C ALA A 120 -7.94 0.29 -25.97
N ILE A 121 -7.36 -0.45 -25.03
CA ILE A 121 -6.79 -1.78 -25.28
C ILE A 121 -7.86 -2.81 -24.91
N TYR A 122 -8.28 -3.61 -25.88
CA TYR A 122 -9.19 -4.73 -25.67
C TYR A 122 -8.41 -6.02 -25.72
N ILE A 123 -8.67 -6.90 -24.77
CA ILE A 123 -8.03 -8.20 -24.63
C ILE A 123 -9.12 -9.26 -24.64
N ASP A 124 -9.01 -10.24 -25.53
CA ASP A 124 -9.93 -11.37 -25.61
C ASP A 124 -9.17 -12.70 -25.70
N GLY A 125 -9.69 -13.71 -25.02
CA GLY A 125 -9.13 -15.05 -24.95
C GLY A 125 -10.17 -16.08 -25.33
N SER A 126 -9.86 -16.90 -26.34
CA SER A 126 -10.75 -17.98 -26.80
C SER A 126 -10.19 -19.33 -26.39
N HIS A 127 -11.04 -20.22 -25.88
CA HIS A 127 -10.68 -21.61 -25.63
C HIS A 127 -11.73 -22.54 -26.25
N LEU A 128 -11.32 -23.35 -27.23
CA LEU A 128 -12.21 -24.30 -27.91
C LEU A 128 -11.46 -25.61 -28.19
N GLU A 129 -12.04 -26.74 -27.79
CA GLU A 129 -11.54 -28.10 -28.11
C GLU A 129 -10.03 -28.29 -27.88
N GLY A 130 -9.52 -27.85 -26.73
CA GLY A 130 -8.11 -27.99 -26.36
C GLY A 130 -7.15 -27.03 -27.09
N LYS A 131 -7.66 -26.07 -27.83
CA LYS A 131 -6.90 -24.97 -28.43
C LYS A 131 -7.20 -23.69 -27.67
N THR A 132 -6.15 -23.04 -27.17
CA THR A 132 -6.26 -21.72 -26.53
C THR A 132 -5.66 -20.66 -27.47
N GLY A 133 -6.39 -19.56 -27.64
CA GLY A 133 -5.95 -18.39 -28.38
C GLY A 133 -6.05 -17.14 -27.52
N TYR A 134 -5.18 -16.18 -27.77
CA TYR A 134 -5.20 -14.87 -27.15
C TYR A 134 -5.11 -13.80 -28.23
N SER A 135 -5.91 -12.75 -28.10
CA SER A 135 -5.87 -11.60 -28.99
C SER A 135 -5.95 -10.32 -28.20
N PHE A 136 -5.34 -9.27 -28.73
CA PHE A 136 -5.61 -7.91 -28.28
C PHE A 136 -5.68 -6.97 -29.46
N CYS A 137 -6.46 -5.90 -29.32
CA CYS A 137 -6.48 -4.79 -30.25
C CYS A 137 -6.41 -3.45 -29.50
N VAL A 138 -5.83 -2.46 -30.16
CA VAL A 138 -5.71 -1.09 -29.68
C VAL A 138 -6.59 -0.22 -30.56
N ILE A 139 -7.54 0.47 -29.95
CA ILE A 139 -8.47 1.38 -30.61
C ILE A 139 -8.16 2.80 -30.13
N GLN A 140 -7.95 3.71 -31.08
CA GLN A 140 -7.77 5.13 -30.82
C GLN A 140 -8.77 5.91 -31.68
N ASN A 141 -9.55 6.82 -31.10
CA ASN A 141 -10.60 7.57 -31.81
C ASN A 141 -11.60 6.68 -32.59
N ASN A 142 -12.03 5.56 -32.01
CA ASN A 142 -12.90 4.56 -32.67
C ASN A 142 -12.30 3.91 -33.93
N VAL A 143 -10.98 4.06 -34.17
CA VAL A 143 -10.26 3.38 -35.26
C VAL A 143 -9.28 2.38 -34.65
N GLN A 144 -9.31 1.13 -35.14
CA GLN A 144 -8.35 0.12 -34.72
C GLN A 144 -6.98 0.43 -35.34
N ILE A 145 -6.00 0.73 -34.50
CA ILE A 145 -4.63 1.08 -34.93
C ILE A 145 -3.66 -0.10 -34.83
N HIS A 146 -3.95 -1.07 -33.96
CA HIS A 146 -3.12 -2.26 -33.78
C HIS A 146 -3.95 -3.49 -33.43
N GLN A 147 -3.52 -4.65 -33.91
CA GLN A 147 -4.08 -5.94 -33.54
C GLN A 147 -3.00 -7.00 -33.53
N TRP A 148 -3.08 -7.88 -32.53
CA TRP A 148 -2.24 -9.05 -32.44
C TRP A 148 -3.09 -10.25 -32.03
N THR A 149 -2.77 -11.41 -32.58
CA THR A 149 -3.46 -12.67 -32.27
C THR A 149 -2.44 -13.79 -32.26
N VAL A 150 -2.47 -14.60 -31.21
CA VAL A 150 -1.58 -15.75 -31.05
C VAL A 150 -2.39 -16.99 -30.70
N LYS A 151 -1.99 -18.10 -31.29
CA LYS A 151 -2.43 -19.43 -30.88
C LYS A 151 -1.44 -19.96 -29.85
N LEU A 152 -1.91 -20.26 -28.66
CA LEU A 152 -1.09 -20.88 -27.62
C LEU A 152 -0.98 -22.38 -27.92
N SER A 153 0.23 -22.91 -27.81
CA SER A 153 0.47 -24.36 -27.93
C SER A 153 -0.22 -25.08 -26.77
N PRO A 154 -0.82 -26.26 -27.01
CA PRO A 154 -1.24 -27.12 -25.91
C PRO A 154 0.00 -27.53 -25.09
N TYR A 155 -0.09 -27.44 -23.77
CA TYR A 155 0.87 -28.05 -22.86
C TYR A 155 0.71 -29.57 -22.84
#